data_AF-A0ABC9YGM3-F1
#
_entry.id   AF-A0ABC9YGM3-F1
#
_cell.length_a   1.000
_cell.length_b   1.000
_cell.length_c   1.000
_cell.angle_alpha   90.00
_cell.angle_beta   90.00
_cell.angle_gamma   90.00
#
_symmetry.space_group_name_H-M   'P 1'
#
loop_
_entity.id
_entity.type
_entity.pdbx_description
1 polymer ?
#
loop_
_entity_poly.entity_id
_entity_poly.type
_entity_poly.pdbx_seq_one_letter_code
_entity_poly.pdbx_strand_id
1 'polypeptide(L)'
;MEQIILSAIMWHVQDNQVIRPSQHGFVKGRSCLTNLISFYDKVTLLVDEGKAVDVVYLDFNKAFDIVSHSILLENLAAHGLDGRTLRWVKN
;
A
#
# COMPACT_ATOMS: atom_id res chain seq x y z
N MET A 1 -8.31 -12.61 -16.66
CA MET A 1 -9.25 -11.49 -16.39
C MET A 1 -8.79 -10.70 -15.18
N GLU A 2 -8.56 -11.35 -14.03
CA GLU A 2 -8.06 -10.72 -12.80
C GLU A 2 -6.79 -9.87 -13.01
N GLN A 3 -5.76 -10.39 -13.69
CA GLN A 3 -4.53 -9.63 -13.98
C GLN A 3 -4.75 -8.34 -14.80
N ILE A 4 -5.76 -8.34 -15.68
CA ILE A 4 -6.12 -7.16 -16.48
C ILE A 4 -6.75 -6.10 -15.58
N ILE A 5 -7.67 -6.53 -14.71
CA ILE A 5 -8.37 -5.64 -13.78
C ILE A 5 -7.41 -5.11 -12.72
N LEU A 6 -6.54 -5.97 -12.18
CA LEU A 6 -5.46 -5.56 -11.29
C LEU A 6 -4.57 -4.50 -11.95
N SER A 7 -4.18 -4.70 -13.22
CA SER A 7 -3.37 -3.72 -13.94
C SER A 7 -4.09 -2.38 -14.10
N ALA A 8 -5.38 -2.39 -14.42
CA ALA A 8 -6.20 -1.18 -14.53
C ALA A 8 -6.36 -0.45 -13.19
N ILE A 9 -6.63 -1.19 -12.11
CA ILE A 9 -6.73 -0.64 -10.75
C ILE A 9 -5.38 -0.05 -10.33
N MET A 10 -4.28 -0.78 -10.55
CA MET A 10 -2.94 -0.31 -10.19
C MET A 10 -2.56 0.97 -10.93
N TRP A 11 -2.91 1.07 -12.21
CA TRP A 11 -2.70 2.29 -12.99
C TRP A 11 -3.49 3.46 -12.39
N HIS A 12 -4.77 3.28 -12.10
CA HIS A 12 -5.62 4.30 -11.48
C HIS A 12 -5.08 4.76 -10.11
N VAL A 13 -4.73 3.82 -9.25
CA VAL A 13 -4.24 4.09 -7.88
C VAL A 13 -2.87 4.78 -7.91
N GLN A 14 -2.03 4.49 -8.90
CA GLN A 14 -0.74 5.18 -9.10
C GLN A 14 -0.92 6.60 -9.64
N ASP A 15 -1.76 6.79 -10.67
CA ASP A 15 -2.01 8.10 -11.27
C ASP A 15 -2.61 9.09 -10.26
N ASN A 16 -3.55 8.59 -9.44
CA ASN A 16 -4.19 9.39 -8.39
C ASN A 16 -3.37 9.48 -7.08
N GLN A 17 -2.10 9.04 -7.06
CA GLN A 17 -1.20 9.11 -5.90
C GLN A 17 -1.78 8.51 -4.60
N VAL A 18 -2.61 7.47 -4.74
CA VAL A 18 -3.25 6.80 -3.60
C VAL A 18 -2.22 6.01 -2.78
N ILE A 19 -1.25 5.37 -3.44
CA ILE A 19 -0.14 4.68 -2.76
C ILE A 19 0.91 5.69 -2.34
N ARG A 20 1.22 5.73 -1.04
CA ARG A 20 2.28 6.60 -0.51
C ARG A 20 3.66 6.20 -1.02
N PRO A 21 4.60 7.15 -1.19
CA PRO A 21 5.98 6.85 -1.56
C PRO A 21 6.70 5.90 -0.60
N SER A 22 6.29 5.87 0.67
CA SER A 22 6.83 4.97 1.70
C SER A 22 6.31 3.53 1.64
N GLN A 23 5.36 3.19 0.77
CA GLN A 23 4.84 1.83 0.67
C GLN A 23 5.67 0.99 -0.30
N HIS A 24 6.28 -0.08 0.20
CA HIS A 24 7.11 -0.97 -0.62
C HIS A 24 6.42 -2.28 -1.00
N GLY A 25 5.51 -2.77 -0.16
CA GLY A 25 4.77 -4.02 -0.41
C GLY A 25 3.81 -3.89 -1.60
N PHE A 26 3.82 -4.90 -2.48
CA PHE A 26 2.95 -5.01 -3.66
C PHE A 26 3.07 -3.86 -4.68
N VAL A 27 4.17 -3.09 -4.64
CA VAL A 27 4.42 -2.00 -5.59
C VAL A 27 5.51 -2.42 -6.59
N LYS A 28 5.23 -2.29 -7.88
CA LYS A 28 6.22 -2.58 -8.95
C LYS A 28 7.47 -1.72 -8.77
N GLY A 29 8.64 -2.36 -8.84
CA GLY A 29 9.94 -1.68 -8.69
C GLY A 29 10.34 -1.42 -7.23
N ARG A 30 9.57 -1.87 -6.24
CA ARG A 30 9.94 -1.84 -4.82
C ARG A 30 10.05 -3.26 -4.27
N SER A 31 10.88 -3.43 -3.26
CA SER A 31 11.14 -4.72 -2.62
C SER A 31 11.34 -4.56 -1.12
N CYS A 32 11.42 -5.68 -0.40
CA CYS A 32 11.79 -5.67 1.02
C CYS A 32 13.16 -5.04 1.25
N LEU A 33 14.10 -5.23 0.31
CA LEU A 33 15.43 -4.64 0.39
C LEU A 33 15.37 -3.11 0.24
N THR A 34 14.61 -2.59 -0.74
CA THR A 34 14.50 -1.13 -0.89
C THR A 34 13.79 -0.48 0.30
N ASN A 35 12.86 -1.20 0.94
CA ASN A 35 12.22 -0.76 2.18
C ASN A 35 13.24 -0.64 3.32
N LEU A 36 14.08 -1.68 3.48
CA LEU A 36 15.09 -1.72 4.54
C LEU A 36 16.14 -0.62 4.36
N ILE A 37 16.62 -0.41 3.13
CA ILE A 37 17.56 0.67 2.81
C ILE A 37 16.94 2.04 3.15
N SER A 38 15.73 2.33 2.64
CA SER A 38 15.02 3.60 2.90
C SER A 38 14.82 3.87 4.40
N PHE A 39 14.51 2.82 5.16
CA PHE A 39 14.39 2.90 6.61
C PHE A 39 15.74 3.21 7.27
N TYR A 40 16.80 2.46 6.98
CA TYR A 40 18.11 2.66 7.59
C TYR A 40 18.72 4.02 7.22
N ASP A 41 18.54 4.50 6.00
CA ASP A 41 19.01 5.82 5.59
C ASP A 41 18.43 6.91 6.51
N LYS A 42 17.12 6.80 6.82
CA LYS A 42 16.44 7.73 7.73
C LYS A 42 16.91 7.58 9.18
N VAL A 43 17.07 6.35 9.66
CA VAL A 43 17.52 6.08 11.05
C VAL A 43 18.95 6.60 11.24
N THR A 44 19.87 6.27 10.35
CA THR A 44 21.27 6.70 10.41
C THR A 44 21.38 8.22 10.42
N LEU A 45 20.63 8.91 9.55
CA LEU A 45 20.61 10.38 9.54
C LEU A 45 20.20 10.97 10.90
N LEU A 46 19.15 10.43 11.53
CA LEU A 46 18.68 10.91 12.83
C LEU A 46 19.70 10.62 13.94
N VAL A 47 20.35 9.45 13.89
CA VAL A 47 21.39 9.06 14.84
C VAL A 47 22.62 9.95 14.70
N ASP A 48 23.04 10.28 13.47
CA ASP A 48 24.16 11.18 13.20
C ASP A 48 23.88 12.60 13.71
N GLU A 49 22.61 13.03 13.70
CA GLU A 49 22.14 14.28 14.31
C GLU A 49 22.04 14.21 15.85
N GLY A 50 22.38 13.08 16.47
CA GLY A 50 22.31 12.86 17.91
C GLY A 50 20.88 12.69 18.45
N LYS A 51 19.91 12.38 17.58
CA LYS A 51 18.50 12.18 17.98
C LYS A 51 18.25 10.73 18.38
N ALA A 52 17.46 10.54 19.43
CA ALA A 52 16.94 9.21 19.78
C ALA A 52 15.92 8.74 18.74
N VAL A 53 15.96 7.44 18.42
CA VAL A 53 15.05 6.81 17.46
C VAL A 53 14.42 5.58 18.09
N ASP A 54 13.09 5.58 18.15
CA ASP A 54 12.29 4.42 18.55
C ASP A 54 11.48 3.91 17.35
N VAL A 55 11.27 2.59 17.27
CA VAL A 55 10.61 1.94 16.14
C VAL A 55 9.48 1.06 16.65
N VAL A 56 8.29 1.27 16.10
CA VAL A 56 7.11 0.45 16.39
C VAL A 56 6.76 -0.38 15.15
N TYR A 57 6.84 -1.70 15.28
CA TYR A 57 6.40 -2.64 14.25
C TYR A 57 4.96 -3.07 14.55
N LEU A 58 4.09 -2.91 13.55
CA LEU A 58 2.69 -3.32 13.60
C LEU A 58 2.46 -4.42 12.57
N ASP A 59 1.68 -5.43 12.95
CA ASP A 59 1.28 -6.50 12.05
C ASP A 59 -0.19 -6.86 12.25
N PHE A 60 -0.86 -7.27 11.17
CA PHE A 60 -2.25 -7.69 11.18
C PHE A 60 -2.32 -9.22 11.07
N ASN A 61 -2.92 -9.87 12.07
CA ASN A 61 -3.23 -11.29 11.97
C ASN A 61 -4.19 -11.53 10.81
N LYS A 62 -3.85 -12.44 9.88
CA LYS A 62 -4.72 -12.88 8.78
C LYS A 62 -5.41 -11.71 8.05
N ALA A 63 -4.65 -10.67 7.69
CA ALA A 63 -5.20 -9.43 7.15
C ALA A 63 -6.22 -9.62 6.01
N PHE A 64 -5.97 -10.56 5.10
CA PHE A 64 -6.87 -10.85 3.97
C PHE A 64 -8.13 -11.62 4.37
N ASP A 65 -8.11 -12.38 5.46
CA ASP A 65 -9.29 -13.11 5.96
C ASP A 65 -10.20 -12.17 6.79
N ILE A 66 -9.64 -11.15 7.42
CA ILE A 66 -10.34 -10.27 8.38
C ILE A 66 -10.83 -8.97 7.72
N VAL A 67 -10.30 -8.60 6.54
CA VAL A 67 -10.71 -7.36 5.86
C VAL A 67 -12.21 -7.38 5.53
N SER A 68 -12.93 -6.34 5.98
CA SER A 68 -14.34 -6.18 5.65
C SER A 68 -14.51 -5.82 4.18
N HIS A 69 -15.28 -6.63 3.45
CA HIS A 69 -15.54 -6.42 2.03
C HIS A 69 -16.31 -5.12 1.77
N SER A 70 -17.23 -4.73 2.67
CA SER A 70 -17.98 -3.48 2.52
C SER A 70 -17.05 -2.26 2.65
N ILE A 71 -16.20 -2.26 3.66
CA ILE A 71 -15.22 -1.18 3.91
C ILE A 71 -14.22 -1.10 2.76
N LEU A 72 -13.75 -2.25 2.25
CA LEU A 72 -12.86 -2.28 1.08
C LEU A 72 -13.51 -1.63 -0.14
N LEU A 73 -14.76 -1.99 -0.47
CA LEU A 73 -15.47 -1.43 -1.61
C LEU A 73 -15.77 0.06 -1.46
N GLU A 74 -16.16 0.52 -0.26
CA GLU A 74 -16.35 1.94 0.03
C GLU A 74 -15.06 2.73 -0.14
N ASN A 75 -13.93 2.18 0.34
CA ASN A 75 -12.62 2.79 0.21
C ASN A 75 -12.20 2.88 -1.28
N LEU A 76 -12.38 1.82 -2.05
CA LEU A 76 -12.11 1.83 -3.49
C LEU A 76 -13.00 2.83 -4.24
N ALA A 77 -14.27 2.94 -3.88
CA ALA A 77 -15.19 3.93 -4.45
C ALA A 77 -14.77 5.37 -4.11
N ALA A 78 -14.35 5.63 -2.86
CA ALA A 78 -13.85 6.93 -2.44
C ALA A 78 -12.57 7.35 -3.19
N HIS A 79 -11.78 6.39 -3.66
CA HIS A 79 -10.61 6.63 -4.52
C HIS A 79 -10.93 6.68 -6.01
N GLY A 80 -12.21 6.72 -6.39
CA GLY A 80 -12.64 7.01 -7.76
C GLY A 80 -12.67 5.82 -8.72
N LEU A 81 -12.65 4.57 -8.21
CA LEU A 81 -12.88 3.41 -9.07
C LEU A 81 -14.32 3.38 -9.58
N ASP A 82 -14.51 3.00 -10.85
CA ASP A 82 -15.83 3.02 -11.47
C ASP A 82 -16.72 1.85 -11.00
N GLY A 83 -18.04 2.05 -11.10
CA GLY A 83 -19.02 1.09 -10.62
C GLY A 83 -18.96 -0.31 -11.27
N ARG A 84 -18.41 -0.46 -12.48
CA ARG A 84 -18.24 -1.79 -13.10
C ARG A 84 -17.07 -2.52 -12.46
N THR A 85 -15.95 -1.84 -12.25
CA THR A 85 -14.79 -2.38 -11.56
C THR A 85 -15.13 -2.77 -10.12
N LEU A 86 -15.83 -1.91 -9.38
CA LEU A 86 -16.29 -2.22 -8.02
C LEU A 86 -17.25 -3.42 -7.96
N ARG A 87 -18.16 -3.54 -8.94
CA ARG A 87 -19.06 -4.69 -9.04
C ARG A 87 -18.32 -5.98 -9.35
N TRP A 88 -17.25 -5.91 -10.14
CA TRP A 88 -16.41 -7.07 -10.40
C TRP A 88 -15.64 -7.49 -9.14
N VAL A 89 -15.03 -6.55 -8.41
CA VAL A 89 -14.29 -6.83 -7.17
C VAL A 89 -15.18 -7.42 -6.07
N LYS A 90 -16.48 -7.09 -6.08
CA LYS A 90 -17.46 -7.63 -5.12
C LYS A 90 -17.80 -9.11 -5.35
N ASN A 91 -17.71 -9.59 -6.60
CA ASN A 91 -18.17 -10.91 -7.04
C ASN A 91 -17.02 -11.90 -7.12
#